data_AF-A0A0F9Q2W3-F1
#
_entry.id   AF-A0A0F9Q2W3-F1
#
_cell.length_a   1.000
_cell.length_b   1.000
_cell.length_c   1.000
_cell.angle_alpha   90.00
_cell.angle_beta   90.00
_cell.angle_gamma   90.00
#
_symmetry.space_group_name_H-M   'P 1'
#
loop_
_entity.id
_entity.type
_entity.pdbx_description
1 polymer ?
#
loop_
_entity_poly.entity_id
_entity_poly.type
_entity_poly.pdbx_seq_one_letter_code
_entity_poly.pdbx_strand_id
1 'polypeptide(L)'
;MTTQEQQAVEDFLGEEVTAPEGEYPVRPGQKLASSIGGEPVGAKVREVDRGRWIYIYNTRTGKRKKTNIVHRPFWNPDNPRAWRWPDGTMMVSTTPPAGITPVKGEFMCLLHPDHPNRERYDSIGLKGITCFEEGGGKTNIPSEFHVGRHMRRHPDARALIQKDDEKRERLEEREFQREMQREMLQVVRGGTPAAPFTEEVPTAPATVTKPAARGPMTILTCTECPKRFRAATQVRAENKLKKHNREEHGG
;
A
#
# COMPACT_ATOMS: atom_id res chain seq x y z
N MET A 1 0.99 -22.00 15.80
CA MET A 1 1.30 -21.02 14.74
C MET A 1 2.11 -19.91 15.34
N THR A 2 3.15 -19.47 14.63
CA THR A 2 3.91 -18.28 15.03
C THR A 2 3.13 -17.00 14.66
N THR A 3 3.42 -15.87 15.31
CA THR A 3 2.81 -14.57 14.98
C THR A 3 3.00 -14.20 13.51
N GLN A 4 4.12 -14.64 12.91
CA GLN A 4 4.44 -14.41 11.50
C GLN A 4 3.54 -15.24 10.56
N GLU A 5 3.22 -16.48 10.91
CA GLU A 5 2.27 -17.30 10.14
C GLU A 5 0.85 -16.74 10.21
N GLN A 6 0.44 -16.24 11.38
CA GLN A 6 -0.86 -15.58 11.53
C GLN A 6 -0.95 -14.31 10.69
N GLN A 7 0.11 -13.50 10.69
CA GLN A 7 0.17 -12.30 9.87
C GLN A 7 0.18 -12.62 8.38
N ALA A 8 0.88 -13.68 7.95
CA ALA A 8 0.83 -14.14 6.56
C ALA A 8 -0.58 -14.64 6.16
N VAL A 9 -1.30 -15.32 7.05
CA VAL A 9 -2.69 -15.75 6.80
C VAL A 9 -3.63 -14.54 6.82
N GLU A 10 -3.45 -13.57 7.70
CA GLU A 10 -4.22 -12.32 7.70
C GLU A 10 -3.95 -11.50 6.45
N ASP A 11 -2.70 -11.39 6.00
CA ASP A 11 -2.34 -10.74 4.74
C ASP A 11 -2.96 -11.47 3.56
N PHE A 12 -2.90 -12.81 3.56
CA PHE A 12 -3.61 -13.63 2.57
C PHE A 12 -5.11 -13.34 2.62
N LEU A 13 -5.77 -13.36 3.78
CA LEU A 13 -7.21 -13.11 3.89
C LEU A 13 -7.60 -11.65 3.64
N GLY A 14 -6.68 -10.70 3.82
CA GLY A 14 -6.84 -9.28 3.53
C GLY A 14 -6.65 -8.95 2.05
N GLU A 15 -5.96 -9.80 1.30
CA GLU A 15 -5.83 -9.70 -0.15
C GLU A 15 -7.04 -10.34 -0.84
N GLU A 16 -7.97 -9.50 -1.30
CA GLU A 16 -9.05 -9.93 -2.19
C GLU A 16 -8.46 -10.40 -3.51
N VAL A 17 -8.29 -11.71 -3.68
CA VAL A 17 -7.94 -12.30 -4.97
C VAL A 17 -9.25 -12.59 -5.71
N THR A 18 -9.74 -11.60 -6.42
CA THR A 18 -10.67 -11.79 -7.53
C THR A 18 -9.84 -12.12 -8.76
N ALA A 19 -9.57 -13.41 -8.96
CA ALA A 19 -8.99 -13.87 -10.21
C ALA A 19 -9.96 -13.48 -11.36
N PRO A 20 -9.45 -12.94 -12.48
CA PRO A 20 -10.29 -12.60 -13.62
C PRO A 20 -11.01 -13.86 -14.11
N GLU A 21 -12.34 -13.80 -14.23
CA GLU A 21 -13.10 -14.78 -15.00
C GLU A 21 -12.88 -14.49 -16.49
N GLY A 22 -11.81 -15.06 -17.03
CA GLY A 22 -11.42 -14.90 -18.42
C GLY A 22 -10.12 -15.64 -18.67
N GLU A 23 -10.08 -16.40 -19.77
CA GLU A 23 -9.05 -17.35 -20.22
C GLU A 23 -7.68 -17.27 -19.53
N TYR A 24 -7.31 -18.36 -18.84
CA TYR A 24 -5.95 -18.54 -18.34
C TYR A 24 -4.96 -18.55 -19.53
N PRO A 25 -3.84 -17.80 -19.45
CA PRO A 25 -2.85 -17.73 -20.54
C PRO A 25 -2.03 -19.00 -20.72
N VAL A 26 -2.36 -20.06 -19.97
CA VAL A 26 -1.61 -21.31 -19.93
C VAL A 26 -2.48 -22.44 -20.47
N ARG A 27 -2.06 -23.06 -21.57
CA ARG A 27 -2.75 -24.22 -22.16
C ARG A 27 -2.06 -25.53 -21.77
N PRO A 28 -2.79 -26.66 -21.64
CA PRO A 28 -2.15 -27.96 -21.58
C PRO A 28 -1.21 -28.14 -22.79
N GLY A 29 0.01 -28.61 -22.55
CA GLY A 29 1.07 -28.75 -23.53
C GLY A 29 1.99 -27.53 -23.68
N GLN A 30 1.70 -26.39 -23.05
CA GLN A 30 2.56 -25.22 -23.08
C GLN A 30 3.88 -25.50 -22.36
N LYS A 31 5.00 -25.16 -23.02
CA LYS A 31 6.33 -25.21 -22.41
C LYS A 31 6.50 -23.95 -21.54
N LEU A 32 6.64 -24.15 -20.24
CA LEU A 32 7.08 -23.10 -19.33
C LEU A 32 8.61 -23.05 -19.40
N ALA A 33 9.14 -21.95 -19.90
CA ALA A 33 10.57 -21.69 -19.83
C ALA A 33 10.90 -21.18 -18.43
N SER A 34 11.50 -22.04 -17.61
CA SER A 34 12.13 -21.63 -16.35
C SER A 34 13.59 -22.03 -16.40
N SER A 35 14.50 -21.08 -16.19
CA SER A 35 15.93 -21.36 -16.03
C SER A 35 16.26 -21.55 -14.56
N ILE A 36 16.82 -22.70 -14.20
CA ILE A 36 17.47 -22.91 -12.90
C ILE A 36 18.95 -23.12 -13.20
N GLY A 37 19.81 -22.26 -12.66
CA GLY A 37 21.27 -22.37 -12.86
C GLY A 37 21.78 -22.07 -14.28
N GLY A 38 21.01 -21.35 -15.10
CA GLY A 38 21.40 -21.00 -16.48
C GLY A 38 21.07 -22.05 -17.54
N GLU A 39 20.60 -23.23 -17.14
CA GLU A 39 20.08 -24.24 -18.08
C GLU A 39 18.56 -24.11 -18.24
N PRO A 40 18.04 -24.17 -19.48
CA PRO A 40 16.60 -24.12 -19.73
C PRO A 40 15.95 -25.44 -19.32
N VAL A 41 15.34 -25.48 -18.13
CA VAL A 41 14.50 -26.59 -17.70
C VAL A 41 13.11 -26.38 -18.31
N GLY A 42 12.82 -27.13 -19.37
CA GLY A 42 11.52 -27.08 -20.03
C GLY A 42 10.48 -27.90 -19.28
N ALA A 43 9.68 -27.27 -18.42
CA ALA A 43 8.50 -27.92 -17.84
C ALA A 43 7.34 -27.87 -18.83
N LYS A 44 6.73 -29.03 -19.17
CA LYS A 44 5.49 -29.07 -19.96
C LYS A 44 4.29 -29.08 -19.00
N VAL A 45 3.34 -28.19 -19.23
CA VAL A 45 2.07 -28.20 -18.50
C VAL A 45 1.28 -29.43 -18.93
N ARG A 46 1.19 -30.44 -18.06
CA ARG A 46 0.54 -31.74 -18.38
C ARG A 46 -0.98 -31.61 -18.46
N GLU A 47 -1.57 -30.82 -17.57
CA GLU A 47 -3.00 -30.60 -17.46
C GLU A 47 -3.23 -29.25 -16.77
N VAL A 48 -4.27 -28.54 -17.18
CA VAL A 48 -4.72 -27.31 -16.51
C VAL A 48 -5.91 -27.73 -15.66
N ASP A 49 -5.68 -27.94 -14.38
CA ASP A 49 -6.76 -28.21 -13.44
C ASP A 49 -7.70 -27.00 -13.43
N ARG A 50 -8.93 -27.21 -13.91
CA ARG A 50 -10.02 -26.23 -13.87
C ARG A 50 -10.51 -26.18 -12.43
N GLY A 51 -9.66 -25.67 -11.53
CA GLY A 51 -9.83 -25.79 -10.10
C GLY A 51 -11.24 -25.41 -9.66
N ARG A 52 -11.84 -26.21 -8.78
CA ARG A 52 -13.11 -25.84 -8.14
C ARG A 52 -12.83 -24.65 -7.22
N TRP A 53 -13.33 -23.48 -7.59
CA TRP A 53 -13.25 -22.28 -6.75
C TRP A 53 -14.38 -22.31 -5.72
N ILE A 54 -14.05 -22.01 -4.47
CA ILE A 54 -14.99 -21.93 -3.35
C ILE A 54 -14.82 -20.57 -2.69
N TYR A 55 -15.90 -20.03 -2.14
CA TYR A 55 -15.84 -18.84 -1.31
C TYR A 55 -15.64 -19.23 0.15
N ILE A 56 -14.67 -18.58 0.77
CA ILE A 56 -14.44 -18.65 2.21
C ILE A 56 -14.66 -17.27 2.83
N TYR A 57 -15.12 -17.25 4.07
CA TYR A 57 -15.41 -16.06 4.85
C TYR A 57 -14.46 -16.02 6.04
N ASN A 58 -13.87 -14.86 6.30
CA ASN A 58 -13.15 -14.65 7.55
C ASN A 58 -14.17 -14.60 8.71
N THR A 59 -13.94 -15.39 9.75
CA THR A 59 -14.91 -15.57 10.85
C THR A 59 -15.07 -14.36 11.75
N ARG A 60 -14.10 -13.45 11.80
CA ARG A 60 -14.15 -12.23 12.62
C ARG A 60 -14.66 -11.01 11.86
N THR A 61 -14.34 -10.93 10.56
CA THR A 61 -14.64 -9.74 9.75
C THR A 61 -15.77 -9.93 8.76
N GLY A 62 -16.21 -11.17 8.52
CA GLY A 62 -17.22 -11.50 7.51
C GLY A 62 -16.74 -11.30 6.07
N LYS A 63 -15.49 -10.91 5.84
CA LYS A 63 -14.93 -10.66 4.50
C LYS A 63 -14.89 -11.94 3.68
N ARG A 64 -15.40 -11.87 2.46
CA ARG A 64 -15.48 -12.98 1.50
C ARG A 64 -14.22 -13.02 0.62
N LYS A 65 -13.63 -14.21 0.45
CA LYS A 65 -12.51 -14.45 -0.47
C LYS A 65 -12.77 -15.66 -1.36
N LYS A 66 -12.50 -15.54 -2.66
CA LYS A 66 -12.52 -16.65 -3.62
C LYS A 66 -11.18 -17.38 -3.53
N THR A 67 -11.21 -18.70 -3.38
CA THR A 67 -10.01 -19.52 -3.22
C THR A 67 -10.18 -20.86 -3.92
N ASN A 68 -9.06 -21.47 -4.30
CA ASN A 68 -9.06 -22.76 -4.97
C ASN A 68 -9.23 -23.89 -3.93
N ILE A 69 -10.01 -24.93 -4.25
CA ILE A 69 -10.23 -26.11 -3.40
C ILE A 69 -8.94 -26.80 -2.93
N VAL A 70 -7.80 -26.60 -3.60
CA VAL A 70 -6.49 -27.10 -3.13
C VAL A 70 -6.16 -26.58 -1.72
N HIS A 71 -6.70 -25.42 -1.33
CA HIS A 71 -6.54 -24.86 0.00
C HIS A 71 -7.52 -25.44 1.05
N ARG A 72 -8.35 -26.43 0.68
CA ARG A 72 -9.28 -27.12 1.60
C ARG A 72 -8.65 -27.65 2.89
N PRO A 73 -7.42 -28.19 2.90
CA PRO A 73 -6.75 -28.58 4.13
C PRO A 73 -6.66 -27.46 5.18
N PHE A 74 -6.65 -26.19 4.77
CA PHE A 74 -6.46 -25.05 5.67
C PHE A 74 -7.75 -24.52 6.30
N TRP A 75 -8.93 -24.92 5.80
CA TRP A 75 -10.22 -24.55 6.41
C TRP A 75 -11.04 -25.75 6.86
N ASN A 76 -10.48 -26.96 6.75
CA ASN A 76 -11.09 -28.16 7.31
C ASN A 76 -10.77 -28.22 8.82
N PRO A 77 -11.77 -28.16 9.72
CA PRO A 77 -11.52 -28.20 11.17
C PRO A 77 -10.78 -29.46 11.63
N ASP A 78 -10.94 -30.59 10.92
CA ASP A 78 -10.29 -31.85 11.28
C ASP A 78 -8.80 -31.89 10.90
N ASN A 79 -8.31 -30.91 10.13
CA ASN A 79 -6.94 -30.88 9.68
C ASN A 79 -6.03 -30.15 10.70
N PRO A 80 -4.88 -30.74 11.09
CA PRO A 80 -3.94 -30.08 11.99
C PRO A 80 -3.32 -28.80 11.40
N ARG A 81 -3.36 -28.61 10.07
CA ARG A 81 -2.90 -27.40 9.38
C ARG A 81 -4.00 -26.35 9.21
N ALA A 82 -5.18 -26.57 9.79
CA ALA A 82 -6.27 -25.62 9.76
C ALA A 82 -5.81 -24.25 10.27
N TRP A 83 -6.23 -23.20 9.57
CA TRP A 83 -6.02 -21.82 10.01
C TRP A 83 -6.93 -21.55 11.20
N ARG A 84 -6.30 -21.45 12.37
CA ARG A 84 -6.95 -21.21 13.65
C ARG A 84 -6.38 -19.94 14.29
N TRP A 85 -7.26 -19.18 14.90
CA TRP A 85 -6.92 -18.05 15.75
C TRP A 85 -6.19 -18.55 17.02
N PRO A 86 -5.51 -17.66 17.78
CA PRO A 86 -4.91 -18.01 19.06
C PRO A 86 -5.89 -18.62 20.07
N ASP A 87 -7.18 -18.28 19.95
CA ASP A 87 -8.27 -18.82 20.78
C ASP A 87 -8.71 -20.24 20.37
N GLY A 88 -8.12 -20.83 19.32
CA GLY A 88 -8.43 -22.15 18.79
C GLY A 88 -9.60 -22.20 17.81
N THR A 89 -10.34 -21.10 17.63
CA THR A 89 -11.44 -21.01 16.67
C THR A 89 -10.93 -20.91 15.23
N MET A 90 -11.75 -21.32 14.26
CA MET A 90 -11.37 -21.29 12.84
C MET A 90 -11.24 -19.85 12.34
N MET A 91 -10.19 -19.55 11.57
CA MET A 91 -10.01 -18.23 10.92
C MET A 91 -10.97 -18.02 9.75
N VAL A 92 -11.39 -19.12 9.13
CA VAL A 92 -12.15 -19.15 7.90
C VAL A 92 -13.31 -20.13 7.99
N SER A 93 -14.44 -19.76 7.38
CA SER A 93 -15.64 -20.59 7.26
C SER A 93 -16.10 -20.63 5.81
N THR A 94 -16.73 -21.73 5.39
CA THR A 94 -17.40 -21.80 4.08
C THR A 94 -18.77 -21.14 4.10
N THR A 95 -19.34 -20.94 5.28
CA THR A 95 -20.61 -20.23 5.50
C THR A 95 -20.33 -18.83 6.04
N PRO A 96 -21.13 -17.82 5.64
CA PRO A 96 -21.00 -16.48 6.19
C PRO A 96 -21.28 -16.52 7.70
N PRO A 97 -20.43 -15.89 8.55
CA PRO A 97 -20.65 -15.87 9.98
C PRO A 97 -21.93 -15.10 10.34
N ALA A 98 -22.78 -15.71 11.16
CA ALA A 98 -24.03 -15.09 11.59
C ALA A 98 -23.77 -13.84 12.45
N GLY A 99 -24.50 -12.76 12.17
CA GLY A 99 -24.42 -11.50 12.94
C GLY A 99 -23.23 -10.59 12.60
N ILE A 100 -22.33 -11.00 11.70
CA ILE A 100 -21.21 -10.16 11.26
C ILE A 100 -21.47 -9.65 9.85
N THR A 101 -21.78 -8.36 9.73
CA THR A 101 -21.90 -7.69 8.43
C THR A 101 -20.50 -7.23 8.01
N PRO A 102 -19.99 -7.62 6.83
CA PRO A 102 -18.69 -7.17 6.37
C PRO A 102 -18.67 -5.64 6.25
N VAL A 103 -17.61 -5.01 6.72
CA VAL A 103 -17.40 -3.56 6.57
C VAL A 103 -17.35 -3.25 5.08
N LYS A 104 -18.42 -2.66 4.56
CA LYS A 104 -18.44 -2.08 3.23
C LYS A 104 -17.71 -0.75 3.33
N GLY A 105 -16.69 -0.58 2.53
CA GLY A 105 -16.03 0.71 2.41
C GLY A 105 -16.82 1.67 1.53
N GLU A 106 -16.54 2.96 1.66
CA GLU A 106 -17.18 4.01 0.86
C GLU A 106 -16.32 4.39 -0.37
N PHE A 107 -15.06 3.94 -0.41
CA PHE A 107 -14.15 4.34 -1.48
C PHE A 107 -14.31 3.47 -2.71
N MET A 108 -14.27 4.11 -3.86
CA MET A 108 -14.29 3.46 -5.17
C MET A 108 -12.86 3.39 -5.74
N CYS A 109 -12.62 2.45 -6.64
CA CYS A 109 -11.39 2.43 -7.44
C CYS A 109 -11.30 3.71 -8.29
N LEU A 110 -10.09 4.22 -8.54
CA LEU A 110 -9.88 5.39 -9.41
C LEU A 110 -10.38 5.15 -10.85
N LEU A 111 -10.43 3.88 -11.28
CA LEU A 111 -10.91 3.46 -12.60
C LEU A 111 -12.40 3.07 -12.60
N HIS A 112 -13.14 3.42 -11.55
CA HIS A 112 -14.57 3.19 -11.51
C HIS A 112 -15.30 4.15 -12.49
N PRO A 113 -16.33 3.70 -13.23
CA PRO A 113 -17.13 4.54 -14.13
C PRO A 113 -17.73 5.75 -13.41
N ASP A 114 -18.26 5.54 -12.20
CA ASP A 114 -18.88 6.60 -11.40
C ASP A 114 -17.87 7.38 -10.53
N HIS A 115 -16.56 7.21 -10.74
CA HIS A 115 -15.58 7.98 -9.98
C HIS A 115 -15.68 9.47 -10.37
N PRO A 116 -15.65 10.43 -9.41
CA PRO A 116 -15.85 11.86 -9.72
C PRO A 116 -14.82 12.41 -10.71
N ASN A 117 -13.60 11.90 -10.67
CA ASN A 117 -12.52 12.29 -11.60
C ASN A 117 -12.48 11.43 -12.88
N ARG A 118 -13.53 10.66 -13.19
CA ARG A 118 -13.51 9.71 -14.32
C ARG A 118 -13.27 10.40 -15.65
N GLU A 119 -13.97 11.50 -15.91
CA GLU A 119 -13.84 12.26 -17.16
C GLU A 119 -12.40 12.77 -17.38
N ARG A 120 -11.75 13.20 -16.29
CA ARG A 120 -10.33 13.57 -16.32
C ARG A 120 -9.44 12.37 -16.67
N TYR A 121 -9.69 11.22 -16.06
CA TYR A 121 -8.89 10.02 -16.35
C TYR A 121 -9.10 9.53 -17.79
N ASP A 122 -10.31 9.68 -18.32
CA ASP A 122 -10.59 9.36 -19.71
C ASP A 122 -9.86 10.30 -20.68
N SER A 123 -9.73 11.59 -20.35
CA SER A 123 -9.02 12.57 -21.20
C SER A 123 -7.51 12.34 -21.27
N ILE A 124 -6.90 11.77 -20.23
CA ILE A 124 -5.47 11.38 -20.24
C ILE A 124 -5.21 10.03 -20.92
N GLY A 125 -6.24 9.37 -21.45
CA GLY A 125 -6.11 8.14 -22.24
C GLY A 125 -6.54 6.86 -21.51
N LEU A 126 -7.20 6.95 -20.36
CA LEU A 126 -7.77 5.78 -19.66
C LEU A 126 -9.22 5.48 -20.06
N LYS A 127 -9.68 6.06 -21.17
CA LYS A 127 -11.01 5.83 -21.72
C LYS A 127 -11.23 4.35 -22.03
N GLY A 128 -12.31 3.78 -21.51
CA GLY A 128 -12.63 2.36 -21.66
C GLY A 128 -11.80 1.42 -20.80
N ILE A 129 -10.83 1.92 -20.04
CA ILE A 129 -10.12 1.13 -19.03
C ILE A 129 -10.93 1.20 -17.74
N THR A 130 -11.58 0.09 -17.39
CA THR A 130 -12.28 -0.08 -16.12
C THR A 130 -11.56 -1.11 -15.27
N CYS A 131 -11.75 -1.04 -13.96
CA CYS A 131 -11.32 -2.13 -13.11
C CYS A 131 -12.10 -3.42 -13.49
N PHE A 132 -11.38 -4.52 -13.69
CA PHE A 132 -11.95 -5.82 -14.11
C PHE A 132 -12.69 -6.57 -12.98
N GLU A 133 -12.72 -6.02 -11.77
CA GLU A 133 -13.44 -6.62 -10.65
C GLU A 133 -14.93 -6.28 -10.76
N GLU A 134 -15.76 -7.32 -10.93
CA GLU A 134 -17.24 -7.30 -10.95
C GLU A 134 -17.85 -6.16 -11.79
N GLY A 135 -17.86 -6.30 -13.12
CA GLY A 135 -18.87 -5.68 -14.00
C GLY A 135 -18.99 -4.14 -13.98
N GLY A 136 -17.97 -3.42 -13.56
CA GLY A 136 -18.04 -1.98 -13.34
C GLY A 136 -16.96 -1.45 -12.41
N GLY A 137 -16.25 -2.31 -11.69
CA GLY A 137 -15.11 -1.93 -10.86
C GLY A 137 -15.45 -1.88 -9.38
N LYS A 138 -14.42 -1.88 -8.56
CA LYS A 138 -14.58 -2.02 -7.11
C LYS A 138 -15.14 -0.75 -6.46
N THR A 139 -16.30 -0.87 -5.81
CA THR A 139 -17.04 0.24 -5.15
C THR A 139 -16.97 0.26 -3.63
N ASN A 140 -16.49 -0.81 -2.98
CA ASN A 140 -16.58 -0.97 -1.53
C ASN A 140 -15.20 -1.05 -0.84
N ILE A 141 -14.27 -0.14 -1.17
CA ILE A 141 -12.92 -0.14 -0.61
C ILE A 141 -12.91 0.55 0.76
N PRO A 142 -12.42 -0.10 1.84
CA PRO A 142 -12.55 0.44 3.21
C PRO A 142 -11.84 1.76 3.50
N SER A 143 -10.71 2.02 2.84
CA SER A 143 -9.94 3.25 3.04
C SER A 143 -9.11 3.60 1.82
N GLU A 144 -8.67 4.85 1.71
CA GLU A 144 -7.78 5.33 0.65
C GLU A 144 -6.47 4.52 0.57
N PHE A 145 -5.92 4.07 1.70
CA PHE A 145 -4.76 3.17 1.71
C PHE A 145 -5.04 1.87 0.95
N HIS A 146 -6.24 1.31 1.11
CA HIS A 146 -6.66 0.12 0.38
C HIS A 146 -6.91 0.44 -1.11
N VAL A 147 -7.32 1.66 -1.45
CA VAL A 147 -7.40 2.12 -2.86
C VAL A 147 -6.00 2.12 -3.48
N GLY A 148 -5.01 2.70 -2.79
CA GLY A 148 -3.62 2.71 -3.24
C GLY A 148 -3.02 1.31 -3.39
N ARG A 149 -3.39 0.38 -2.49
CA ARG A 149 -3.01 -1.05 -2.61
C ARG A 149 -3.69 -1.70 -3.81
N HIS A 150 -4.99 -1.48 -4.02
CA HIS A 150 -5.74 -2.02 -5.15
C HIS A 150 -5.21 -1.48 -6.50
N MET A 151 -4.86 -0.18 -6.58
CA MET A 151 -4.26 0.43 -7.76
C MET A 151 -2.89 -0.17 -8.15
N ARG A 152 -2.25 -0.97 -7.28
CA ARG A 152 -1.07 -1.77 -7.68
C ARG A 152 -1.39 -2.84 -8.72
N ARG A 153 -2.66 -3.27 -8.83
CA ARG A 153 -3.15 -4.19 -9.88
C ARG A 153 -3.30 -3.52 -11.23
N HIS A 154 -3.32 -2.18 -11.24
CA HIS A 154 -3.41 -1.37 -12.45
C HIS A 154 -2.13 -0.53 -12.60
N PRO A 155 -0.97 -1.19 -12.82
CA PRO A 155 0.33 -0.52 -12.78
C PRO A 155 0.43 0.63 -13.79
N ASP A 156 -0.03 0.39 -15.03
CA ASP A 156 0.06 1.38 -16.11
C ASP A 156 -0.87 2.57 -15.86
N ALA A 157 -2.13 2.30 -15.51
CA ALA A 157 -3.10 3.34 -15.22
C ALA A 157 -2.69 4.19 -14.01
N ARG A 158 -2.16 3.55 -12.96
CA ARG A 158 -1.63 4.25 -11.80
C ARG A 158 -0.45 5.14 -12.17
N ALA A 159 0.50 4.63 -12.96
CA ALA A 159 1.66 5.41 -13.40
C ALA A 159 1.25 6.63 -14.24
N LEU A 160 0.20 6.49 -15.06
CA LEU A 160 -0.32 7.59 -15.86
C LEU A 160 -1.02 8.65 -15.02
N ILE A 161 -1.89 8.23 -14.08
CA ILE A 161 -2.55 9.15 -13.13
C ILE A 161 -1.50 9.92 -12.32
N GLN A 162 -0.48 9.23 -11.79
CA GLN A 162 0.58 9.88 -11.03
C GLN A 162 1.34 10.92 -11.86
N LYS A 163 1.67 10.59 -13.13
CA LYS A 163 2.32 11.56 -14.03
C LYS A 163 1.44 12.76 -14.34
N ASP A 164 0.12 12.58 -14.43
CA ASP A 164 -0.81 13.67 -14.66
C ASP A 164 -0.95 14.58 -13.43
N ASP A 165 -1.05 13.98 -12.25
CA ASP A 165 -1.06 14.70 -10.97
C ASP A 165 0.23 15.52 -10.79
N GLU A 166 1.41 14.93 -11.03
CA GLU A 166 2.70 15.63 -10.96
C GLU A 166 2.80 16.80 -11.96
N LYS A 167 2.25 16.64 -13.18
CA LYS A 167 2.25 17.71 -14.18
C LYS A 167 1.37 18.87 -13.74
N ARG A 168 0.19 18.56 -13.18
CA ARG A 168 -0.76 19.55 -12.70
C ARG A 168 -0.21 20.31 -11.50
N GLU A 169 0.31 19.62 -10.49
CA GLU A 169 0.95 20.25 -9.33
C GLU A 169 2.08 21.21 -9.76
N ARG A 170 2.88 20.81 -10.77
CA ARG A 170 3.93 21.68 -11.32
C ARG A 170 3.38 22.89 -12.08
N LEU A 171 2.22 22.79 -12.72
CA LEU A 171 1.57 23.92 -13.38
C LEU A 171 0.99 24.88 -12.35
N GLU A 172 0.28 24.35 -11.35
CA GLU A 172 -0.28 25.12 -10.23
C GLU A 172 0.83 25.82 -9.43
N GLU A 173 1.96 25.17 -9.16
CA GLU A 173 3.11 25.78 -8.49
C GLU A 173 3.70 26.95 -9.30
N ARG A 174 3.81 26.80 -10.63
CA ARG A 174 4.30 27.87 -11.52
C ARG A 174 3.33 29.04 -11.59
N GLU A 175 2.04 28.76 -11.60
CA GLU A 175 0.99 29.79 -11.60
C GLU A 175 0.98 30.54 -10.27
N PHE A 176 1.05 29.82 -9.15
CA PHE A 176 1.18 30.41 -7.81
C PHE A 176 2.44 31.27 -7.68
N GLN A 177 3.59 30.81 -8.19
CA GLN A 177 4.83 31.61 -8.19
C GLN A 177 4.70 32.88 -9.01
N ARG A 178 4.04 32.83 -10.18
CA ARG A 178 3.80 34.02 -11.03
C ARG A 178 2.85 35.00 -10.36
N GLU A 179 1.80 34.50 -9.72
CA GLU A 179 0.84 35.32 -8.97
C GLU A 179 1.50 35.99 -7.77
N MET A 180 2.24 35.23 -6.97
CA MET A 180 3.00 35.76 -5.83
C MET A 180 4.04 36.80 -6.26
N GLN A 181 4.77 36.57 -7.36
CA GLN A 181 5.71 37.57 -7.89
C GLN A 181 5.00 38.84 -8.38
N ARG A 182 3.82 38.70 -9.01
CA ARG A 182 3.02 39.82 -9.47
C ARG A 182 2.51 40.66 -8.30
N GLU A 183 2.03 40.02 -7.24
CA GLU A 183 1.58 40.68 -6.02
C GLU A 183 2.74 41.40 -5.31
N MET A 184 3.89 40.73 -5.16
CA MET A 184 5.09 41.33 -4.56
C MET A 184 5.55 42.57 -5.33
N LEU A 185 5.52 42.53 -6.66
CA LEU A 185 5.85 43.70 -7.50
C LEU A 185 4.81 44.83 -7.38
N GLN A 186 3.53 44.52 -7.16
CA GLN A 186 2.51 45.54 -6.88
C GLN A 186 2.74 46.23 -5.53
N VAL A 187 3.16 45.50 -4.50
CA VAL A 187 3.53 46.10 -3.19
C VAL A 187 4.75 47.02 -3.33
N VAL A 188 5.77 46.60 -4.09
CA VAL A 188 6.97 47.43 -4.32
C VAL A 188 6.66 48.66 -5.18
N ARG A 189 5.77 48.53 -6.17
CA ARG A 189 5.37 49.64 -7.07
C ARG A 189 4.31 50.57 -6.45
N GLY A 190 3.56 50.08 -5.47
CA GLY A 190 2.50 50.81 -4.77
C GLY A 190 3.00 51.88 -3.81
N GLY A 191 4.30 51.89 -3.47
CA GLY A 191 5.02 53.07 -3.01
C GLY A 191 4.29 54.00 -2.05
N THR A 192 3.52 53.49 -1.09
CA THR A 192 3.06 54.30 0.04
C THR A 192 4.24 54.46 0.99
N PRO A 193 4.68 55.69 1.33
CA PRO A 193 5.63 55.87 2.40
C PRO A 193 5.04 55.23 3.65
N ALA A 194 5.81 54.33 4.24
CA ALA A 194 5.50 53.75 5.54
C ALA A 194 5.23 54.89 6.52
N ALA A 195 3.96 55.09 6.87
CA ALA A 195 3.63 55.75 8.12
C ALA A 195 4.32 54.94 9.23
N PRO A 196 4.98 55.59 10.21
CA PRO A 196 5.64 54.88 11.28
C PRO A 196 4.62 53.99 11.97
N PHE A 197 4.85 52.68 11.91
CA PHE A 197 4.13 51.69 12.67
C PHE A 197 4.42 52.01 14.14
N THR A 198 3.51 52.72 14.81
CA THR A 198 3.51 52.80 16.26
C THR A 198 3.27 51.38 16.79
N GLU A 199 4.33 50.80 17.36
CA GLU A 199 4.26 49.67 18.26
C GLU A 199 3.27 49.99 19.39
N GLU A 200 2.04 49.51 19.26
CA GLU A 200 1.36 48.96 20.43
C GLU A 200 1.51 47.45 20.35
N VAL A 201 2.34 46.93 21.24
CA VAL A 201 2.57 45.51 21.49
C VAL A 201 1.43 45.02 22.39
N PRO A 202 0.42 44.28 21.88
CA PRO A 202 -0.37 43.43 22.75
C PRO A 202 0.48 42.21 23.10
N THR A 203 0.91 42.20 24.35
CA THR A 203 1.56 41.10 25.05
C THR A 203 0.67 39.85 25.00
N ALA A 204 0.92 38.96 24.05
CA ALA A 204 0.45 37.58 24.08
C ALA A 204 1.57 36.67 23.56
N PRO A 205 2.11 35.74 24.39
CA PRO A 205 3.21 34.89 23.97
C PRO A 205 2.68 33.76 23.07
N ALA A 206 2.62 33.99 21.76
CA ALA A 206 2.58 32.91 20.78
C ALA A 206 4.02 32.46 20.51
N THR A 207 4.45 31.42 21.21
CA THR A 207 5.72 30.73 20.97
C THR A 207 5.76 30.16 19.55
N VAL A 208 6.43 30.86 18.65
CA VAL A 208 6.92 30.29 17.39
C VAL A 208 8.00 29.27 17.74
N THR A 209 7.67 27.99 17.63
CA THR A 209 8.63 26.90 17.75
C THR A 209 9.56 26.92 16.54
N LYS A 210 10.71 27.57 16.74
CA LYS A 210 11.97 27.32 16.04
C LYS A 210 12.12 25.81 15.77
N PRO A 211 12.50 25.35 14.56
CA PRO A 211 12.70 23.93 14.33
C PRO A 211 13.69 23.41 15.36
N ALA A 212 13.24 22.41 16.13
CA ALA A 212 13.94 21.87 17.27
C ALA A 212 15.39 21.58 16.90
N ALA A 213 16.31 22.14 17.68
CA ALA A 213 17.70 21.75 17.69
C ALA A 213 17.76 20.22 17.68
N ARG A 214 18.52 19.65 16.73
CA ARG A 214 18.75 18.19 16.61
C ARG A 214 19.02 17.64 18.00
N GLY A 215 18.11 16.81 18.50
CA GLY A 215 18.20 16.23 19.85
C GLY A 215 19.52 15.49 20.06
N PRO A 216 19.88 15.18 21.33
CA PRO A 216 21.15 14.55 21.67
C PRO A 216 21.31 13.23 20.90
N MET A 217 22.31 13.17 20.02
CA MET A 217 22.61 11.97 19.24
C MET A 217 23.21 10.90 20.16
N THR A 218 22.62 9.70 20.17
CA THR A 218 23.19 8.56 20.87
C THR A 218 24.35 8.00 20.06
N ILE A 219 25.50 7.83 20.72
CA ILE A 219 26.72 7.26 20.12
C ILE A 219 27.01 5.93 20.83
N LEU A 220 27.00 4.84 20.07
CA LEU A 220 27.43 3.52 20.55
C LEU A 220 28.70 3.09 19.82
N THR A 221 29.62 2.46 20.53
CA THR A 221 30.88 1.95 19.96
C THR A 221 30.86 0.43 19.99
N CYS A 222 31.39 -0.20 18.94
CA CYS A 222 31.59 -1.65 18.95
C CYS A 222 32.67 -2.01 19.98
N THR A 223 32.49 -3.14 20.67
CA THR A 223 33.46 -3.68 21.64
C THR A 223 34.60 -4.42 20.96
N GLU A 224 34.41 -4.88 19.72
CA GLU A 224 35.36 -5.72 18.99
C GLU A 224 36.14 -4.93 17.93
N CYS A 225 35.69 -3.72 17.57
CA CYS A 225 36.38 -2.87 16.60
C CYS A 225 36.17 -1.37 16.92
N PRO A 226 37.03 -0.46 16.39
CA PRO A 226 36.95 0.97 16.70
C PRO A 226 35.78 1.72 16.02
N LYS A 227 34.83 1.02 15.37
CA LYS A 227 33.71 1.66 14.65
C LYS A 227 32.68 2.27 15.64
N ARG A 228 32.20 3.48 15.32
CA ARG A 228 31.22 4.24 16.11
C ARG A 228 29.93 4.45 15.33
N PHE A 229 28.78 4.16 15.95
CA PHE A 229 27.45 4.27 15.36
C PHE A 229 26.69 5.44 15.97
N ARG A 230 26.26 6.39 15.13
CA ARG A 230 25.47 7.56 15.53
C ARG A 230 24.02 7.44 15.02
N ALA A 231 23.06 7.72 15.89
CA ALA A 231 21.65 7.80 15.54
C ALA A 231 20.86 8.77 16.45
N ALA A 232 19.70 9.20 15.97
CA ALA A 232 18.79 10.09 16.69
C ALA A 232 18.08 9.43 17.89
N THR A 233 18.07 8.09 17.96
CA THR A 233 17.48 7.32 19.06
C THR A 233 18.36 6.13 19.40
N GLN A 234 18.37 5.72 20.67
CA GLN A 234 19.14 4.58 21.17
C GLN A 234 18.82 3.28 20.41
N VAL A 235 17.53 2.98 20.20
CA VAL A 235 17.07 1.79 19.47
C VAL A 235 17.66 1.73 18.04
N ARG A 236 17.76 2.86 17.35
CA ARG A 236 18.38 2.91 16.02
C ARG A 236 19.88 2.72 16.07
N ALA A 237 20.57 3.24 17.09
CA ALA A 237 22.00 3.01 17.27
C ALA A 237 22.29 1.53 17.56
N GLU A 238 21.49 0.89 18.41
CA GLU A 238 21.59 -0.54 18.74
C GLU A 238 21.32 -1.43 17.52
N ASN A 239 20.32 -1.12 16.70
CA ASN A 239 20.06 -1.88 15.48
C ASN A 239 21.22 -1.80 14.48
N LYS A 240 21.86 -0.62 14.35
CA LYS A 240 23.07 -0.46 13.53
C LYS A 240 24.24 -1.27 14.09
N LEU A 241 24.44 -1.25 15.40
CA LEU A 241 25.48 -2.03 16.07
C LEU A 241 25.25 -3.54 15.92
N LYS A 242 24.02 -4.02 16.12
CA LYS A 242 23.66 -5.44 15.94
C LYS A 242 23.87 -5.91 14.51
N LYS A 243 23.50 -5.09 13.52
CA LYS A 243 23.75 -5.38 12.11
C LYS A 243 25.24 -5.49 11.82
N HIS A 244 26.03 -4.52 12.30
CA HIS A 244 27.49 -4.55 12.17
C HIS A 244 28.12 -5.78 12.81
N ASN A 245 27.74 -6.13 14.04
CA ASN A 245 28.26 -7.31 14.72
C ASN A 245 27.91 -8.59 13.96
N ARG A 246 26.71 -8.69 13.36
CA ARG A 246 26.36 -9.85 12.54
C ARG A 246 27.17 -9.95 11.25
N GLU A 247 27.45 -8.81 10.61
CA GLU A 247 28.15 -8.79 9.32
C GLU A 247 29.67 -8.98 9.45
N GLU A 248 30.27 -8.48 10.52
CA GLU A 248 31.73 -8.36 10.62
C GLU A 248 32.33 -9.21 11.75
N HIS A 249 31.50 -9.64 12.70
CA HIS A 249 31.92 -10.37 13.91
C HIS A 249 31.08 -11.64 14.16
N GLY A 250 30.05 -11.89 13.35
CA GLY A 250 29.14 -13.02 13.47
C GLY A 250 29.66 -14.21 12.68
N GLY A 251 30.50 -15.03 13.33
CA GLY A 251 30.76 -16.42 12.92
C GLY A 251 29.59 -17.33 13.22
#